data_AF-A0A537EU07-F1
#
_entry.id   AF-A0A537EU07-F1
#
_cell.length_a   1.000
_cell.length_b   1.000
_cell.length_c   1.000
_cell.angle_alpha   90.00
_cell.angle_beta   90.00
_cell.angle_gamma   90.00
#
_symmetry.space_group_name_H-M   'P 1'
#
loop_
_entity.id
_entity.type
_entity.pdbx_description
1 polymer ?
#
loop_
_entity_poly.entity_id
_entity_poly.type
_entity_poly.pdbx_seq_one_letter_code
_entity_poly.pdbx_strand_id
1 'polypeptide(L)' 'MTQRTRKPSASGFSEKELRYLMERSLGRLAFVCSDMQAHIMPVLFEFDGSYFYLSRKDELGALDNVYTNIT' A
#
# COMPACT_ATOMS: atom_id res chain seq x y z
N MET A 1 -6.33 -22.84 17.14
CA MET A 1 -5.30 -22.08 16.40
C MET A 1 -5.17 -22.68 15.01
N THR A 2 -5.85 -22.11 14.02
CA THR A 2 -5.77 -22.62 12.64
C THR A 2 -4.67 -21.86 11.93
N GLN A 3 -3.49 -22.46 11.79
CA GLN A 3 -2.42 -21.90 10.95
C GLN A 3 -2.94 -21.87 9.50
N ARG A 4 -3.19 -20.67 8.98
CA ARG A 4 -3.32 -20.45 7.53
C ARG A 4 -1.96 -20.78 6.92
N THR A 5 -1.90 -21.89 6.20
CA THR A 5 -0.79 -22.22 5.31
C THR A 5 -0.59 -21.07 4.32
N ARG A 6 0.50 -20.31 4.47
CA ARG A 6 1.00 -19.40 3.43
C ARG A 6 1.40 -20.28 2.25
N LYS A 7 0.55 -20.36 1.22
CA LYS A 7 1.00 -20.78 -0.10
C LYS A 7 2.09 -19.80 -0.53
N PRO A 8 3.26 -20.26 -1.02
CA PRO A 8 4.20 -19.36 -1.67
C PRO A 8 3.49 -18.88 -2.94
N SER A 9 2.95 -17.67 -2.91
CA SER A 9 2.34 -17.05 -4.07
C SER A 9 3.44 -16.83 -5.10
N ALA A 10 3.17 -17.23 -6.35
CA ALA A 10 4.00 -16.95 -7.50
C ALA A 10 4.53 -15.51 -7.43
N SER A 11 5.83 -15.38 -7.60
CA SER A 11 6.59 -14.14 -7.60
C SER A 11 6.02 -13.13 -8.60
N GLY A 12 5.47 -12.03 -8.08
CA GLY A 12 5.14 -10.83 -8.84
C GLY A 12 3.68 -10.67 -9.26
N PHE A 13 3.31 -9.41 -9.51
CA PHE A 13 2.05 -9.03 -10.14
C PHE A 13 1.99 -9.54 -11.59
N SER A 14 0.80 -9.92 -12.06
CA SER A 14 0.53 -10.16 -13.47
C SER A 14 0.63 -8.86 -14.29
N GLU A 15 0.81 -8.96 -15.61
CA GLU A 15 0.89 -7.78 -16.48
C GLU A 15 -0.34 -6.86 -16.35
N LYS A 16 -1.53 -7.45 -16.20
CA LYS A 16 -2.78 -6.70 -16.00
C LYS A 16 -2.78 -5.94 -14.67
N GLU A 17 -2.24 -6.54 -13.61
CA GLU A 17 -2.11 -5.91 -12.31
C GLU A 17 -1.04 -4.81 -12.34
N LEU A 18 0.12 -5.06 -12.94
CA LEU A 18 1.15 -4.03 -13.13
C LEU A 18 0.60 -2.81 -13.88
N ARG A 19 -0.12 -3.03 -14.98
CA ARG A 19 -0.76 -1.95 -15.74
C ARG A 19 -1.75 -1.17 -14.90
N TYR A 20 -2.60 -1.87 -14.14
CA TYR A 20 -3.54 -1.23 -13.23
C TYR A 20 -2.83 -0.36 -12.18
N LEU A 21 -1.73 -0.85 -11.60
CA LEU A 21 -0.95 -0.15 -10.59
C LEU A 21 -0.19 1.05 -11.16
N MET A 22 0.22 1.03 -12.43
CA MET A 22 0.88 2.15 -13.10
C MET A 22 -0.10 3.24 -13.58
N GLU A 23 -1.35 2.89 -13.90
CA GLU A 23 -2.36 3.83 -14.42
C GLU A 23 -3.16 4.56 -13.33
N ARG A 24 -3.20 4.01 -12.11
CA ARG A 24 -4.03 4.53 -11.01
C ARG A 24 -3.13 4.95 -9.84
N SER A 25 -3.46 6.08 -9.21
CA SER A 25 -2.67 6.64 -8.11
C SER A 25 -3.44 6.79 -6.80
N LEU A 26 -4.61 6.15 -6.64
CA LEU A 26 -5.43 6.26 -5.42
C LEU A 26 -5.68 4.87 -4.80
N GLY A 27 -5.25 4.71 -3.55
CA GLY A 27 -5.39 3.47 -2.78
C GLY A 27 -5.95 3.72 -1.38
N ARG A 28 -6.05 2.63 -0.61
CA ARG A 28 -6.37 2.67 0.82
C ARG A 28 -5.28 1.93 1.58
N LEU A 29 -4.69 2.59 2.57
CA LEU A 29 -3.70 2.00 3.46
C LEU A 29 -4.40 1.57 4.75
N ALA A 30 -4.28 0.29 5.09
CA ALA A 30 -4.68 -0.25 6.38
C ALA A 30 -3.46 -0.38 7.29
N PHE A 31 -3.52 0.16 8.50
CA PHE A 31 -2.43 0.16 9.46
C PHE A 31 -2.98 0.04 10.88
N VAL A 32 -2.14 -0.42 11.81
CA VAL A 32 -2.52 -0.53 13.23
C VAL A 32 -1.73 0.53 13.99
N CYS A 33 -2.45 1.37 14.73
CA CYS A 33 -1.85 2.39 15.59
C CYS A 33 -1.38 1.78 16.92
N SER A 34 -0.65 2.57 17.71
CA SER A 34 -0.18 2.18 19.04
C SER A 34 -1.31 1.85 20.02
N ASP A 35 -2.53 2.30 19.75
CA ASP A 35 -3.75 1.96 20.47
C ASP A 35 -4.31 0.56 20.13
N MET A 36 -3.60 -0.18 19.28
CA MET A 36 -4.00 -1.49 18.73
C MET A 36 -5.31 -1.47 17.93
N GLN A 37 -5.75 -0.28 17.48
CA GLN A 37 -6.90 -0.16 16.60
C GLN A 37 -6.45 -0.16 15.14
N ALA A 38 -7.26 -0.81 14.30
CA ALA A 38 -7.06 -0.80 12.86
C ALA A 38 -7.63 0.48 12.27
N HIS A 39 -6.81 1.19 11.51
CA HIS A 39 -7.18 2.39 10.77
C HIS A 39 -7.05 2.14 9.28
N ILE A 40 -7.95 2.75 8.51
CA ILE A 40 -7.90 2.74 7.05
C ILE A 40 -7.96 4.18 6.57
N MET A 41 -6.99 4.61 5.76
CA MET A 41 -6.98 5.94 5.19
C MET A 41 -6.79 5.91 3.67
N PRO A 42 -7.40 6.83 2.90
CA PRO A 42 -7.08 7.00 1.49
C PRO A 42 -5.66 7.57 1.36
N VAL A 43 -4.91 7.06 0.38
CA VAL A 43 -3.55 7.51 0.07
C VAL A 43 -3.41 7.68 -1.44
N LEU A 44 -2.66 8.70 -1.84
CA LEU A 44 -2.10 8.70 -3.18
C LEU A 44 -0.91 7.76 -3.20
N PHE A 45 -0.71 7.06 -4.31
CA PHE A 45 0.46 6.21 -4.49
C PHE A 45 1.04 6.30 -5.89
N GLU A 46 2.34 6.02 -5.98
CA GLU A 46 3.05 5.75 -7.22
C GLU A 46 3.74 4.39 -7.11
N PHE A 47 3.72 3.62 -8.19
CA PHE A 47 4.34 2.30 -8.26
C PHE A 47 5.35 2.24 -9.40
N ASP A 48 6.60 1.93 -9.09
CA ASP A 48 7.71 1.90 -10.08
C ASP A 48 7.96 0.51 -10.68
N GLY A 49 7.13 -0.48 -10.34
CA GLY A 49 7.33 -1.89 -10.70
C GLY A 49 7.89 -2.73 -9.56
N SER A 50 8.45 -2.11 -8.52
CA SER A 50 9.06 -2.79 -7.36
C SER A 50 8.55 -2.25 -6.03
N TYR A 51 8.36 -0.94 -5.91
CA TYR A 51 8.02 -0.24 -4.68
C TYR A 51 6.81 0.67 -4.83
N PHE A 52 6.06 0.81 -3.74
CA PHE A 52 4.98 1.79 -3.60
C PHE A 52 5.48 3.00 -2.82
N TYR A 53 5.35 4.18 -3.41
CA TYR A 53 5.58 5.46 -2.75
C TYR A 53 4.21 6.01 -2.36
N LEU A 54 4.03 6.31 -1.07
CA LEU A 54 2.74 6.75 -0.54
C LEU A 54 2.81 8.22 -0.15
N SER A 55 1.86 9.01 -0.65
CA SER A 55 1.71 10.42 -0.34
C SER A 55 0.34 10.65 0.27
N ARG A 56 0.31 11.33 1.42
CA ARG A 56 -0.93 11.80 2.02
C ARG A 56 -1.16 13.24 1.57
N LYS A 57 -2.39 13.55 1.15
CA LYS A 57 -2.84 14.93 1.07
C LYS A 57 -3.32 15.31 2.46
N ASP A 58 -2.52 16.08 3.18
CA ASP A 58 -2.96 16.74 4.40
C ASP A 58 -3.82 17.98 4.04
N GLU A 59 -4.62 18.46 4.99
CA GLU A 59 -5.41 19.69 4.80
C GLU A 59 -4.52 20.95 4.87
N LEU A 60 -3.23 20.82 5.18
CA LEU A 60 -2.27 21.92 5.28
C LEU A 60 -1.26 22.04 4.11
N GLY A 61 -1.26 21.12 3.13
CA GLY A 61 -0.38 21.19 1.96
C GLY A 61 1.06 20.71 2.19
N ALA A 62 1.36 20.02 3.30
CA ALA A 62 2.64 19.38 3.55
C ALA A 62 2.61 17.88 3.14
N LEU A 63 3.45 17.52 2.18
CA LEU A 63 3.68 16.13 1.79
C LEU A 63 4.56 15.43 2.83
N ASP A 64 3.94 14.81 3.83
CA ASP A 64 4.62 13.81 4.65
C ASP A 64 4.76 12.51 3.84
N ASN A 65 5.96 12.24 3.34
CA ASN A 65 6.30 11.00 2.66
C ASN A 65 6.42 9.86 3.68
N VAL A 66 5.42 8.97 3.72
CA VAL A 66 5.48 7.77 4.55
C VAL A 66 6.00 6.61 3.70
N TYR A 67 7.31 6.36 3.78
CA TYR A 67 7.93 5.19 3.16
C TYR A 67 7.57 3.94 3.98
N THR A 68 6.51 3.24 3.60
CA THR A 68 6.18 1.92 4.17
C THR A 68 6.61 0.83 3.21
N ASN A 69 7.57 -0.01 3.63
CA ASN A 69 7.84 -1.27 2.94
C ASN A 69 6.66 -2.21 3.17
N ILE A 70 5.82 -2.39 2.16
CA ILE A 70 4.80 -3.44 2.17
C ILE A 70 5.48 -4.71 1.64
N THR A 71 5.83 -5.64 2.56
CA THR A 71 6.39 -6.97 2.24
C THR A 71 5.36 -8.06 2.49
#